data_AF-K5CFX9-F1
#
_entry.id   AF-K5CFX9-F1
#
_cell.length_a   1.000
_cell.length_b   1.000
_cell.length_c   1.000
_cell.angle_alpha   90.00
_cell.angle_beta   90.00
_cell.angle_gamma   90.00
#
_symmetry.space_group_name_H-M   'P 1'
#
loop_
_entity.id
_entity.type
_entity.pdbx_description
1 polymer ?
#
loop_
_entity_poly.entity_id
_entity_poly.type
_entity_poly.pdbx_seq_one_letter_code
_entity_poly.pdbx_strand_id
1 'polypeptide(L)'
;MDELAKIGWHIPTTAQSATERRAVALRRASPDGSPLADSPIWDLHRGAEVAFVMRGDGLTRSIPMAEGRHRISELRYLGPTPQRNAILESGVPLPIDGMPPSEFAQVLLRSAAEIEHALMVQYLYAAYAISDESGDGIENYRAKIMRVAIQEMGHLATVQNLLVLLGGPTSTHLLRDNARIDTGLTPIPFELEPVSQTTLALYLVAEMPATIPTQLVQEFAPILAEATAATNGMLQRVGAIYSVLEWLFLPDSVAKSWIDLELLAGYPENYHVTDADVVPADVMVAHEATRDEWEAHESEFILEAPHDCMSAAAAVAAISEQGEGWDDAQDSHFVEFLELYRDFNDGKLDSLLRPVAVSPTLWSEGPYRKPSVIEDPYTKLWGQVFSRQYTLLVLSIGHIIALARNSPDTESLRQRLASQTMRLMRRSIGALCEELANLPIDATQGNNCGANFDLRADAVRSASLDDYADRQVSLLAELESEYQSIEAHASFAGNSRHRILLSNLRRGDSKRKELFTTNEDEQ
;
A
#
# COMPACT_ATOMS: atom_id res chain seq x y z
N MET A 1 30.18 2.70 -0.12
CA MET A 1 30.71 3.18 1.17
C MET A 1 31.15 4.64 1.06
N ASP A 2 32.39 4.95 0.69
CA ASP A 2 32.90 6.35 0.73
C ASP A 2 32.15 7.37 -0.14
N GLU A 3 31.58 6.97 -1.30
CA GLU A 3 30.73 7.88 -2.10
C GLU A 3 29.40 8.20 -1.41
N LEU A 4 28.76 7.20 -0.80
CA LEU A 4 27.48 7.38 -0.11
C LEU A 4 27.64 8.24 1.16
N ALA A 5 28.77 8.09 1.86
CA ALA A 5 29.11 8.91 3.01
C ALA A 5 29.30 10.41 2.67
N LYS A 6 29.66 10.75 1.42
CA LYS A 6 29.83 12.15 0.96
C LYS A 6 28.52 12.87 0.71
N ILE A 7 27.43 12.15 0.42
CA ILE A 7 26.09 12.72 0.18
C ILE A 7 25.21 12.75 1.44
N GLY A 8 25.80 12.50 2.62
CA GLY A 8 25.09 12.53 3.91
C GLY A 8 24.40 11.22 4.31
N TRP A 9 24.49 10.17 3.49
CA TRP A 9 24.08 8.82 3.87
C TRP A 9 25.16 8.21 4.77
N HIS A 10 24.98 8.37 6.07
CA HIS A 10 25.83 7.79 7.10
C HIS A 10 25.20 6.51 7.64
N ILE A 11 25.87 5.37 7.43
CA ILE A 11 25.64 4.16 8.22
C ILE A 11 25.97 4.51 9.68
N PRO A 12 25.00 4.60 10.61
CA PRO A 12 25.24 5.12 11.95
C PRO A 12 26.01 4.08 12.78
N THR A 13 27.31 4.31 12.99
CA THR A 13 28.15 3.37 13.75
C THR A 13 27.81 3.30 15.24
N THR A 14 26.94 4.17 15.76
CA THR A 14 26.49 4.23 17.15
C THR A 14 25.06 4.75 17.28
N ALA A 15 24.27 4.15 18.20
CA ALA A 15 22.82 4.38 18.33
C ALA A 15 22.38 5.80 18.79
N GLN A 16 23.31 6.69 19.18
CA GLN A 16 22.96 8.00 19.74
C GLN A 16 22.37 9.00 18.72
N SER A 17 22.68 8.88 17.43
CA SER A 17 22.28 9.90 16.44
C SER A 17 20.83 9.80 15.93
N ALA A 18 20.13 8.68 16.18
CA ALA A 18 18.75 8.51 15.74
C ALA A 18 17.76 9.25 16.65
N THR A 19 18.00 9.20 17.97
CA THR A 19 17.14 9.83 18.99
C THR A 19 17.12 11.36 18.87
N GLU A 20 18.25 11.97 18.52
CA GLU A 20 18.35 13.43 18.38
C GLU A 20 17.58 13.97 17.15
N ARG A 21 17.54 13.23 16.04
CA ARG A 21 16.74 13.63 14.85
C ARG A 21 15.24 13.59 15.15
N ARG A 22 14.78 12.56 15.89
CA ARG A 22 13.37 12.38 16.30
C ARG A 22 12.87 13.56 17.16
N ALA A 23 13.74 14.13 18.00
CA ALA A 23 13.43 15.29 18.85
C ALA A 23 13.35 16.63 18.09
N VAL A 24 13.88 16.73 16.86
CA VAL A 24 13.81 17.93 16.02
C VAL A 24 12.54 17.95 15.15
N ALA A 25 12.11 16.80 14.62
CA ALA A 25 10.87 16.69 13.85
C ALA A 25 9.63 17.07 14.67
N LEU A 26 9.51 16.54 15.89
CA LEU A 26 8.38 16.78 16.80
C LEU A 26 8.25 18.24 17.29
N ARG A 27 9.24 19.12 17.05
CA ARG A 27 9.20 20.54 17.46
C ARG A 27 8.74 21.50 16.36
N ARG A 28 8.31 21.01 15.19
CA ARG A 28 7.93 21.85 14.04
C ARG A 28 6.45 21.78 13.62
N ALA A 29 5.62 21.01 14.31
CA ALA A 29 4.17 21.02 14.09
C ALA A 29 3.51 22.26 14.75
N SER A 30 2.55 22.86 14.04
CA SER A 30 1.75 24.06 14.38
C SER A 30 2.50 25.41 14.52
N PRO A 31 2.41 26.29 13.50
CA PRO A 31 2.85 27.69 13.60
C PRO A 31 1.99 28.61 14.49
N ASP A 32 0.76 28.20 14.83
CA ASP A 32 -0.27 29.04 15.46
C ASP A 32 -0.80 28.50 16.81
N GLY A 33 -0.52 27.23 17.15
CA GLY A 33 -0.86 26.62 18.43
C GLY A 33 -2.34 26.28 18.64
N SER A 34 -3.13 26.17 17.56
CA SER A 34 -4.52 25.70 17.65
C SER A 34 -4.60 24.16 17.69
N PRO A 35 -5.53 23.56 18.48
CA PRO A 35 -5.70 22.11 18.53
C PRO A 35 -6.52 21.59 17.34
N LEU A 36 -6.04 20.52 16.70
CA LEU A 36 -6.81 19.75 15.73
C LEU A 36 -7.96 19.02 16.44
N ALA A 37 -9.18 19.15 15.91
CA ALA A 37 -10.39 18.65 16.56
C ALA A 37 -10.64 17.15 16.31
N ASP A 38 -11.05 16.46 17.38
CA ASP A 38 -11.85 15.23 17.42
C ASP A 38 -11.53 14.10 16.43
N SER A 39 -10.41 13.42 16.68
CA SER A 39 -10.18 12.03 16.25
C SER A 39 -9.88 11.15 17.48
N PRO A 40 -10.68 10.11 17.80
CA PRO A 40 -10.69 9.46 19.11
C PRO A 40 -9.50 8.49 19.39
N ILE A 41 -8.35 8.68 18.75
CA ILE A 41 -7.17 7.80 18.88
C ILE A 41 -5.92 8.50 19.46
N TRP A 42 -5.93 9.83 19.62
CA TRP A 42 -4.71 10.59 20.00
C TRP A 42 -4.88 11.52 21.21
N ASP A 43 -4.90 10.97 22.43
CA ASP A 43 -4.84 11.75 23.68
C ASP A 43 -3.93 11.13 24.76
N LEU A 44 -2.75 10.63 24.34
CA LEU A 44 -1.83 9.85 25.20
C LEU A 44 -0.39 10.39 25.23
N HIS A 45 -0.22 11.70 25.46
CA HIS A 45 1.09 12.30 25.77
C HIS A 45 1.06 13.19 27.02
N ARG A 46 1.00 12.57 28.21
CA ARG A 46 1.44 13.22 29.47
C ARG A 46 2.18 12.27 30.42
N GLY A 47 3.51 12.30 30.32
CA GLY A 47 4.42 12.24 31.47
C GLY A 47 4.87 10.87 31.95
N ALA A 48 6.12 10.51 31.64
CA ALA A 48 6.93 9.57 32.40
C ALA A 48 8.31 10.20 32.67
N GLU A 49 8.61 10.50 33.95
CA GLU A 49 9.98 10.81 34.41
C GLU A 49 10.69 9.53 34.90
N VAL A 50 12.01 9.54 34.85
CA VAL A 50 12.91 8.37 34.89
C VAL A 50 13.20 7.85 36.30
N ALA A 51 13.38 6.53 36.46
CA ALA A 51 14.16 5.95 37.56
C ALA A 51 14.96 4.70 37.12
N PHE A 52 16.25 4.63 37.53
CA PHE A 52 17.17 3.49 37.37
C PHE A 52 17.28 2.67 38.67
N VAL A 53 17.74 1.40 38.61
CA VAL A 53 18.65 0.75 39.61
C VAL A 53 19.19 -0.62 39.11
N MET A 54 20.17 -1.21 39.84
CA MET A 54 21.26 -2.10 39.35
C MET A 54 21.13 -3.63 39.57
N ARG A 55 22.05 -4.34 38.87
CA ARG A 55 22.29 -5.79 38.63
C ARG A 55 22.43 -6.78 39.82
N GLY A 56 22.26 -8.07 39.50
CA GLY A 56 23.07 -9.23 39.98
C GLY A 56 22.32 -10.58 39.93
N ASP A 57 22.93 -11.77 39.73
CA ASP A 57 24.27 -12.17 39.21
C ASP A 57 24.34 -13.73 39.02
N GLY A 58 25.19 -14.26 38.11
CA GLY A 58 25.62 -15.68 38.13
C GLY A 58 25.48 -16.54 36.84
N LEU A 59 26.43 -17.46 36.61
CA LEU A 59 26.58 -18.37 35.44
C LEU A 59 26.64 -19.85 35.88
N THR A 60 26.12 -20.82 35.10
CA THR A 60 26.82 -22.10 34.78
C THR A 60 26.13 -23.04 33.74
N ARG A 61 26.99 -23.74 32.98
CA ARG A 61 26.86 -24.87 32.01
C ARG A 61 25.96 -26.07 32.39
N SER A 62 25.65 -27.08 31.54
CA SER A 62 25.52 -27.31 30.07
C SER A 62 25.43 -28.83 29.79
N ILE A 63 24.55 -29.34 28.92
CA ILE A 63 24.54 -30.75 28.43
C ILE A 63 24.28 -30.77 26.91
N PRO A 64 24.94 -31.63 26.10
CA PRO A 64 24.91 -31.51 24.63
C PRO A 64 23.88 -32.41 23.94
N MET A 65 23.28 -31.93 22.85
CA MET A 65 22.68 -32.78 21.82
C MET A 65 23.54 -32.76 20.55
N ALA A 66 23.89 -33.94 20.07
CA ALA A 66 24.47 -34.17 18.75
C ALA A 66 23.36 -34.61 17.78
N GLU A 67 23.71 -34.66 16.48
CA GLU A 67 22.90 -35.24 15.40
C GLU A 67 21.69 -34.41 14.93
N GLY A 68 21.99 -33.19 14.49
CA GLY A 68 21.15 -32.35 13.63
C GLY A 68 21.94 -31.68 12.49
N ARG A 69 23.07 -32.27 12.06
CA ARG A 69 23.92 -31.71 11.00
C ARG A 69 23.59 -32.36 9.66
N HIS A 70 22.91 -31.63 8.77
CA HIS A 70 23.26 -31.51 7.34
C HIS A 70 22.32 -30.53 6.58
N ARG A 71 22.21 -29.29 7.07
CA ARG A 71 21.83 -28.08 6.26
C ARG A 71 22.10 -26.75 7.00
N ILE A 72 23.13 -26.71 7.86
CA ILE A 72 23.53 -25.51 8.63
C ILE A 72 25.05 -25.33 8.50
N SER A 73 25.52 -24.99 7.30
CA SER A 73 26.93 -24.75 7.01
C SER A 73 27.24 -23.45 6.28
N GLU A 74 26.23 -22.62 5.97
CA GLU A 74 26.41 -21.31 5.33
C GLU A 74 26.11 -20.13 6.28
N LEU A 75 25.46 -20.37 7.43
CA LEU A 75 25.24 -19.37 8.48
C LEU A 75 26.51 -19.10 9.33
N ARG A 76 27.61 -18.69 8.68
CA ARG A 76 28.86 -18.27 9.33
C ARG A 76 29.49 -17.04 8.69
N TYR A 77 28.82 -15.90 8.78
CA TYR A 77 29.47 -14.60 8.96
C TYR A 77 28.59 -13.66 9.80
N LEU A 78 28.83 -13.64 11.12
CA LEU A 78 28.22 -12.66 12.03
C LEU A 78 29.00 -11.34 11.91
N GLY A 79 28.59 -10.50 10.95
CA GLY A 79 28.87 -9.06 10.91
C GLY A 79 27.60 -8.25 11.20
N PRO A 80 27.62 -6.91 11.12
CA PRO A 80 26.39 -6.13 11.12
C PRO A 80 25.58 -6.52 9.87
N THR A 81 24.43 -7.17 10.06
CA THR A 81 23.55 -7.55 8.97
C THR A 81 23.05 -6.30 8.23
N PRO A 82 22.99 -6.30 6.88
CA PRO A 82 22.42 -5.18 6.14
C PRO A 82 20.97 -4.88 6.56
N GLN A 83 20.16 -5.91 6.80
CA GLN A 83 18.81 -5.78 7.35
C GLN A 83 18.79 -4.98 8.65
N ARG A 84 19.75 -5.21 9.56
CA ARG A 84 19.89 -4.45 10.81
C ARG A 84 20.18 -2.97 10.57
N ASN A 85 21.09 -2.64 9.66
CA ASN A 85 21.41 -1.24 9.37
C ASN A 85 20.23 -0.57 8.63
N ALA A 86 19.64 -1.25 7.65
CA ALA A 86 18.46 -0.80 6.94
C ALA A 86 17.30 -0.52 7.91
N ILE A 87 16.98 -1.44 8.83
CA ILE A 87 15.96 -1.28 9.88
C ILE A 87 16.24 -0.06 10.77
N LEU A 88 17.49 0.11 11.23
CA LEU A 88 17.87 1.23 12.11
C LEU A 88 17.94 2.59 11.40
N GLU A 89 18.23 2.61 10.09
CA GLU A 89 18.20 3.81 9.25
C GLU A 89 16.75 4.14 8.80
N SER A 90 15.94 3.11 8.55
CA SER A 90 14.53 3.17 8.12
C SER A 90 13.54 3.31 9.29
N GLY A 91 13.98 3.87 10.42
CA GLY A 91 13.12 4.27 11.53
C GLY A 91 12.09 3.22 11.98
N VAL A 92 12.55 2.02 12.37
CA VAL A 92 11.73 0.89 12.89
C VAL A 92 10.46 1.36 13.60
N PRO A 93 9.28 0.87 13.20
CA PRO A 93 8.09 0.99 14.05
C PRO A 93 8.39 0.33 15.40
N LEU A 94 8.45 1.09 16.49
CA LEU A 94 8.68 0.53 17.82
C LEU A 94 7.34 0.13 18.46
N PRO A 95 7.30 -0.94 19.28
CA PRO A 95 6.12 -1.30 20.04
C PRO A 95 5.69 -0.14 20.95
N ILE A 96 4.39 0.05 21.08
CA ILE A 96 3.80 1.05 21.97
C ILE A 96 3.81 0.48 23.40
N ASP A 97 4.22 1.29 24.38
CA ASP A 97 4.35 0.85 25.77
C ASP A 97 3.08 0.16 26.30
N GLY A 98 3.20 -1.12 26.65
CA GLY A 98 2.10 -1.94 27.18
C GLY A 98 1.12 -2.52 26.14
N MET A 99 1.29 -2.22 24.85
CA MET A 99 0.49 -2.83 23.77
C MET A 99 0.86 -4.31 23.58
N PRO A 100 -0.09 -5.25 23.44
CA PRO A 100 0.20 -6.64 23.08
C PRO A 100 0.79 -6.79 21.67
N PRO A 101 1.60 -7.84 21.40
CA PRO A 101 2.23 -8.03 20.09
C PRO A 101 1.21 -8.21 18.95
N SER A 102 0.06 -8.83 19.23
CA SER A 102 -1.04 -9.01 18.27
C SER A 102 -1.80 -7.72 17.94
N GLU A 103 -1.94 -6.79 18.90
CA GLU A 103 -2.48 -5.45 18.65
C GLU A 103 -1.46 -4.59 17.88
N PHE A 104 -0.18 -4.67 18.24
CA PHE A 104 0.88 -3.97 17.53
C PHE A 104 1.04 -4.47 16.08
N ALA A 105 0.97 -5.79 15.85
CA ALA A 105 0.94 -6.36 14.51
C ALA A 105 -0.26 -5.84 13.70
N GLN A 106 -1.45 -5.67 14.29
CA GLN A 106 -2.58 -5.02 13.60
C GLN A 106 -2.30 -3.56 13.24
N VAL A 107 -1.66 -2.77 14.11
CA VAL A 107 -1.24 -1.39 13.79
C VAL A 107 -0.27 -1.35 12.61
N LEU A 108 0.67 -2.31 12.54
CA LEU A 108 1.60 -2.45 11.43
C LEU A 108 0.93 -2.95 10.15
N LEU A 109 0.00 -3.90 10.22
CA LEU A 109 -0.74 -4.40 9.05
C LEU A 109 -1.68 -3.34 8.47
N ARG A 110 -2.37 -2.55 9.31
CA ARG A 110 -3.12 -1.37 8.84
C ARG A 110 -2.20 -0.37 8.15
N SER A 111 -0.96 -0.25 8.63
CA SER A 111 0.04 0.60 8.01
C SER A 111 0.57 0.05 6.69
N ALA A 112 0.81 -1.25 6.59
CA ALA A 112 1.16 -1.92 5.35
C ALA A 112 0.03 -1.78 4.32
N ALA A 113 -1.23 -2.01 4.72
CA ALA A 113 -2.38 -1.84 3.82
C ALA A 113 -2.48 -0.43 3.23
N GLU A 114 -2.18 0.62 4.01
CA GLU A 114 -2.11 1.99 3.49
C GLU A 114 -0.94 2.20 2.52
N ILE A 115 0.18 1.52 2.72
CA ILE A 115 1.37 1.54 1.84
C ILE A 115 1.07 0.85 0.51
N GLU A 116 0.64 -0.42 0.52
CA GLU A 116 0.30 -1.18 -0.70
C GLU A 116 -0.75 -0.45 -1.52
N HIS A 117 -1.78 0.09 -0.85
CA HIS A 117 -2.87 0.83 -1.49
C HIS A 117 -2.41 2.19 -2.05
N ALA A 118 -1.46 2.87 -1.39
CA ALA A 118 -0.86 4.09 -1.91
C ALA A 118 -0.01 3.80 -3.15
N LEU A 119 0.95 2.87 -3.04
CA LEU A 119 1.89 2.51 -4.11
C LEU A 119 1.16 1.99 -5.36
N MET A 120 0.21 1.05 -5.19
CA MET A 120 -0.69 0.58 -6.26
C MET A 120 -1.27 1.75 -7.07
N VAL A 121 -1.77 2.78 -6.40
CA VAL A 121 -2.47 3.90 -7.04
C VAL A 121 -1.50 4.89 -7.66
N GLN A 122 -0.34 5.11 -7.04
CA GLN A 122 0.75 5.91 -7.62
C GLN A 122 1.28 5.24 -8.90
N TYR A 123 1.48 3.93 -8.89
CA TYR A 123 1.91 3.14 -10.05
C TYR A 123 0.87 3.11 -11.16
N LEU A 124 -0.42 2.92 -10.83
CA LEU A 124 -1.50 3.10 -11.80
C LEU A 124 -1.48 4.50 -12.40
N TYR A 125 -1.35 5.56 -11.60
CA TYR A 125 -1.30 6.92 -12.13
C TYR A 125 -0.14 7.13 -13.10
N ALA A 126 1.07 6.72 -12.70
CA ALA A 126 2.27 6.77 -13.52
C ALA A 126 2.13 5.97 -14.82
N ALA A 127 1.50 4.79 -14.79
CA ALA A 127 1.27 3.99 -15.99
C ALA A 127 0.28 4.66 -16.96
N TYR A 128 -0.78 5.27 -16.46
CA TYR A 128 -1.75 6.00 -17.29
C TYR A 128 -1.21 7.36 -17.81
N ALA A 129 -0.12 7.86 -17.22
CA ALA A 129 0.68 8.95 -17.78
C ALA A 129 1.54 8.52 -18.99
N ILE A 130 1.58 7.24 -19.37
CA ILE A 130 2.24 6.73 -20.58
C ILE A 130 1.17 6.40 -21.65
N SER A 131 1.47 6.64 -22.92
CA SER A 131 0.63 6.23 -24.07
C SER A 131 0.53 4.70 -24.19
N ASP A 132 -0.59 4.18 -24.69
CA ASP A 132 -0.75 2.74 -24.99
C ASP A 132 -0.09 2.33 -26.32
N GLU A 133 1.07 2.90 -26.62
CA GLU A 133 1.77 2.63 -27.88
C GLU A 133 2.67 1.39 -27.70
N SER A 134 2.37 0.35 -28.47
CA SER A 134 3.16 -0.87 -28.56
C SER A 134 3.25 -1.33 -30.01
N GLY A 135 4.38 -1.94 -30.38
CA GLY A 135 4.69 -2.34 -31.76
C GLY A 135 5.97 -3.16 -31.82
N ASP A 136 6.36 -3.62 -33.01
CA ASP A 136 7.53 -4.48 -33.22
C ASP A 136 8.82 -3.86 -32.64
N GLY A 137 9.26 -4.37 -31.49
CA GLY A 137 10.47 -3.94 -30.79
C GLY A 137 10.33 -2.73 -29.85
N ILE A 138 9.10 -2.28 -29.55
CA ILE A 138 8.84 -1.24 -28.53
C ILE A 138 8.28 -1.90 -27.27
N GLU A 139 8.97 -1.72 -26.15
CA GLU A 139 8.55 -2.20 -24.83
C GLU A 139 7.27 -1.49 -24.37
N ASN A 140 6.29 -2.23 -23.84
CA ASN A 140 5.05 -1.63 -23.34
C ASN A 140 5.25 -1.20 -21.88
N TYR A 141 5.95 -0.09 -21.67
CA TYR A 141 6.23 0.47 -20.35
C TYR A 141 4.97 0.73 -19.50
N ARG A 142 3.85 1.05 -20.14
CA ARG A 142 2.56 1.16 -19.45
C ARG A 142 2.14 -0.18 -18.86
N ALA A 143 2.13 -1.24 -19.67
CA ALA A 143 1.82 -2.59 -19.21
C ALA A 143 2.83 -3.08 -18.15
N LYS A 144 4.11 -2.70 -18.27
CA LYS A 144 5.17 -2.98 -17.29
C LYS A 144 4.80 -2.44 -15.90
N ILE A 145 4.56 -1.12 -15.77
CA ILE A 145 4.16 -0.50 -14.50
C ILE A 145 2.78 -1.01 -14.04
N MET A 146 1.85 -1.29 -14.95
CA MET A 146 0.54 -1.86 -14.59
C MET A 146 0.64 -3.28 -14.00
N ARG A 147 1.62 -4.11 -14.37
CA ARG A 147 1.83 -5.42 -13.73
C ARG A 147 2.22 -5.25 -12.26
N VAL A 148 3.20 -4.38 -11.99
CA VAL A 148 3.60 -4.02 -10.61
C VAL A 148 2.40 -3.54 -9.81
N ALA A 149 1.62 -2.60 -10.35
CA ALA A 149 0.41 -2.10 -9.69
C ALA A 149 -0.67 -3.18 -9.45
N ILE A 150 -0.70 -4.25 -10.25
CA ILE A 150 -1.58 -5.41 -10.05
C ILE A 150 -1.00 -6.36 -9.00
N GLN A 151 0.32 -6.52 -8.91
CA GLN A 151 0.99 -7.26 -7.83
C GLN A 151 0.70 -6.59 -6.46
N GLU A 152 0.73 -5.24 -6.38
CA GLU A 152 0.32 -4.51 -5.17
C GLU A 152 -1.15 -4.74 -4.76
N MET A 153 -2.06 -5.06 -5.70
CA MET A 153 -3.43 -5.47 -5.36
C MET A 153 -3.45 -6.81 -4.60
N GLY A 154 -2.54 -7.71 -4.98
CA GLY A 154 -2.32 -8.99 -4.31
C GLY A 154 -1.73 -8.82 -2.91
N HIS A 155 -0.70 -7.98 -2.78
CA HIS A 155 -0.15 -7.59 -1.48
C HIS A 155 -1.22 -7.01 -0.56
N LEU A 156 -2.00 -6.03 -1.04
CA LEU A 156 -3.09 -5.42 -0.28
C LEU A 156 -4.13 -6.47 0.16
N ALA A 157 -4.53 -7.39 -0.72
CA ALA A 157 -5.46 -8.47 -0.39
C ALA A 157 -4.91 -9.45 0.65
N THR A 158 -3.62 -9.80 0.55
CA THR A 158 -2.91 -10.63 1.53
C THR A 158 -2.83 -9.94 2.90
N VAL A 159 -2.58 -8.63 2.92
CA VAL A 159 -2.62 -7.83 4.16
C VAL A 159 -4.04 -7.78 4.76
N GLN A 160 -5.09 -7.75 3.94
CA GLN A 160 -6.46 -7.89 4.48
C GLN A 160 -6.67 -9.28 5.11
N ASN A 161 -6.18 -10.35 4.49
CA ASN A 161 -6.24 -11.69 5.08
C ASN A 161 -5.48 -11.78 6.41
N LEU A 162 -4.29 -11.14 6.52
CA LEU A 162 -3.55 -11.03 7.78
C LEU A 162 -4.29 -10.21 8.85
N LEU A 163 -5.02 -9.15 8.47
CA LEU A 163 -5.88 -8.39 9.38
C LEU A 163 -7.08 -9.21 9.87
N VAL A 164 -7.67 -10.03 8.99
CA VAL A 164 -8.74 -10.98 9.37
C VAL A 164 -8.21 -12.06 10.30
N LEU A 165 -6.99 -12.56 10.05
CA LEU A 165 -6.33 -13.56 10.91
C LEU A 165 -6.15 -13.08 12.36
N LEU A 166 -5.85 -11.78 12.58
CA LEU A 166 -5.63 -11.23 13.92
C LEU A 166 -6.87 -10.58 14.57
N GLY A 167 -7.80 -10.07 13.77
CA GLY A 167 -8.90 -9.23 14.26
C GLY A 167 -10.28 -9.59 13.72
N GLY A 168 -10.41 -10.66 12.93
CA GLY A 168 -11.66 -11.08 12.31
C GLY A 168 -12.14 -10.21 11.15
N PRO A 169 -13.29 -10.55 10.54
CA PRO A 169 -13.74 -10.00 9.26
C PRO A 169 -13.99 -8.48 9.24
N THR A 170 -14.20 -7.86 10.40
CA THR A 170 -14.41 -6.41 10.54
C THR A 170 -13.12 -5.62 10.76
N SER A 171 -11.96 -6.29 10.85
CA SER A 171 -10.66 -5.63 11.09
C SER A 171 -9.89 -5.24 9.82
N THR A 172 -10.52 -5.42 8.66
CA THR A 172 -9.99 -4.94 7.37
C THR A 172 -9.73 -3.43 7.38
N HIS A 173 -8.72 -3.00 6.63
CA HIS A 173 -8.31 -1.61 6.53
C HIS A 173 -7.95 -1.30 5.08
N LEU A 174 -8.83 -0.55 4.42
CA LEU A 174 -8.79 -0.24 3.00
C LEU A 174 -8.67 1.27 2.75
N LEU A 175 -8.08 2.00 3.70
CA LEU A 175 -7.72 3.40 3.54
C LEU A 175 -6.28 3.49 3.02
N ARG A 176 -5.82 4.72 2.73
CA ARG A 176 -4.41 5.05 2.40
C ARG A 176 -4.01 6.44 2.88
N ASP A 177 -4.98 7.37 2.89
CA ASP A 177 -4.72 8.82 2.97
C ASP A 177 -4.74 9.43 4.39
N ASN A 178 -5.10 8.66 5.42
CA ASN A 178 -5.64 9.23 6.67
C ASN A 178 -4.64 9.47 7.82
N ALA A 179 -3.40 8.97 7.77
CA ALA A 179 -2.53 8.91 8.96
C ALA A 179 -1.02 9.17 8.72
N ARG A 180 -0.63 9.60 7.51
CA ARG A 180 0.75 9.38 7.01
C ARG A 180 1.59 10.59 6.63
N ILE A 181 1.02 11.80 6.64
CA ILE A 181 1.68 12.97 6.02
C ILE A 181 3.01 13.34 6.73
N ASP A 182 3.14 13.09 8.05
CA ASP A 182 4.34 13.46 8.84
C ASP A 182 4.81 12.40 9.87
N THR A 183 4.27 11.17 9.87
CA THR A 183 4.61 10.15 10.89
C THR A 183 5.95 9.42 10.66
N GLY A 184 6.54 9.55 9.47
CA GLY A 184 7.78 8.85 9.10
C GLY A 184 7.61 7.33 8.88
N LEU A 185 6.37 6.83 8.82
CA LEU A 185 6.03 5.42 8.56
C LEU A 185 5.67 5.15 7.08
N THR A 186 5.86 6.12 6.21
CA THR A 186 5.45 6.08 4.79
C THR A 186 6.70 5.98 3.92
N PRO A 187 6.82 4.98 3.01
CA PRO A 187 7.94 4.84 2.07
C PRO A 187 8.30 6.13 1.35
N ILE A 188 7.27 6.71 0.72
CA ILE A 188 7.31 7.96 -0.05
C ILE A 188 6.03 8.76 0.24
N PRO A 189 6.01 10.09 0.05
CA PRO A 189 4.78 10.88 0.14
C PRO A 189 3.73 10.37 -0.85
N PHE A 190 2.45 10.34 -0.44
CA PHE A 190 1.35 10.03 -1.34
C PHE A 190 1.07 11.23 -2.25
N GLU A 191 1.60 11.18 -3.47
CA GLU A 191 1.38 12.13 -4.56
C GLU A 191 1.15 11.35 -5.85
N LEU A 192 0.23 11.82 -6.70
CA LEU A 192 -0.01 11.23 -8.01
C LEU A 192 0.78 12.00 -9.06
N GLU A 193 2.01 11.57 -9.32
CA GLU A 193 2.92 12.25 -10.25
C GLU A 193 3.13 11.39 -11.52
N PRO A 194 3.25 12.00 -12.71
CA PRO A 194 3.63 11.29 -13.93
C PRO A 194 5.07 10.72 -13.84
N VAL A 195 5.42 9.84 -14.78
CA VAL A 195 6.78 9.30 -14.88
C VAL A 195 7.80 10.42 -15.15
N SER A 196 8.80 10.49 -14.27
CA SER A 196 9.89 11.45 -14.26
C SER A 196 11.11 10.83 -13.57
N GLN A 197 12.28 11.45 -13.67
CA GLN A 197 13.48 10.96 -12.98
C GLN A 197 13.27 10.89 -11.46
N THR A 198 12.60 11.88 -10.87
CA THR A 198 12.32 11.94 -9.43
C THR A 198 11.32 10.87 -8.99
N THR A 199 10.23 10.66 -9.74
CA THR A 199 9.20 9.67 -9.36
C THR A 199 9.70 8.24 -9.51
N LEU A 200 10.47 7.95 -10.55
CA LEU A 200 11.13 6.64 -10.69
C LEU A 200 12.20 6.42 -9.61
N ALA A 201 12.94 7.46 -9.20
CA ALA A 201 13.88 7.36 -8.08
C ALA A 201 13.17 7.11 -6.73
N LEU A 202 11.99 7.70 -6.52
CA LEU A 202 11.15 7.44 -5.34
C LEU A 202 10.65 5.99 -5.31
N TYR A 203 10.14 5.47 -6.43
CA TYR A 203 9.67 4.07 -6.53
C TYR A 203 10.83 3.08 -6.32
N LEU A 204 11.98 3.34 -6.94
CA LEU A 204 13.19 2.55 -6.74
C LEU A 204 13.67 2.47 -5.28
N VAL A 205 13.47 3.53 -4.49
CA VAL A 205 13.84 3.54 -3.08
C VAL A 205 12.77 2.90 -2.19
N ALA A 206 11.49 2.99 -2.56
CA ALA A 206 10.41 2.27 -1.89
C ALA A 206 10.65 0.75 -1.97
N GLU A 207 10.95 0.23 -3.16
CA GLU A 207 11.20 -1.19 -3.43
C GLU A 207 12.64 -1.64 -3.13
N MET A 208 13.51 -0.76 -2.61
CA MET A 208 14.94 -1.05 -2.51
C MET A 208 15.25 -2.21 -1.54
N PRO A 209 16.04 -3.22 -1.95
CA PRO A 209 16.50 -4.26 -1.06
C PRO A 209 17.26 -3.71 0.15
N ALA A 210 17.07 -4.33 1.30
CA ALA A 210 17.82 -4.05 2.53
C ALA A 210 19.36 -4.02 2.37
N THR A 211 19.89 -4.63 1.29
CA THR A 211 21.27 -4.39 0.83
C THR A 211 21.25 -3.99 -0.64
N ILE A 212 21.78 -2.81 -0.98
CA ILE A 212 22.08 -2.50 -2.39
C ILE A 212 23.19 -3.46 -2.86
N PRO A 213 22.99 -4.21 -3.96
CA PRO A 213 24.00 -5.07 -4.55
C PRO A 213 25.30 -4.30 -4.82
N THR A 214 26.46 -4.89 -4.52
CA THR A 214 27.76 -4.18 -4.60
C THR A 214 28.04 -3.60 -5.99
N GLN A 215 27.54 -4.27 -7.03
CA GLN A 215 27.61 -3.90 -8.43
C GLN A 215 26.78 -2.64 -8.75
N LEU A 216 25.65 -2.44 -8.06
CA LEU A 216 24.76 -1.29 -8.26
C LEU A 216 25.13 -0.06 -7.42
N VAL A 217 25.97 -0.19 -6.38
CA VAL A 217 26.26 0.89 -5.41
C VAL A 217 26.65 2.23 -6.07
N GLN A 218 27.36 2.22 -7.20
CA GLN A 218 27.74 3.45 -7.90
C GLN A 218 26.59 4.06 -8.72
N GLU A 219 25.76 3.23 -9.35
CA GLU A 219 24.56 3.62 -10.10
C GLU A 219 23.45 4.12 -9.17
N PHE A 220 23.31 3.50 -7.99
CA PHE A 220 22.24 3.78 -7.04
C PHE A 220 22.51 5.00 -6.14
N ALA A 221 23.77 5.45 -6.04
CA ALA A 221 24.14 6.65 -5.27
C ALA A 221 23.40 7.93 -5.73
N PRO A 222 23.34 8.29 -7.04
CA PRO A 222 22.54 9.43 -7.49
C PRO A 222 21.03 9.23 -7.34
N ILE A 223 20.52 7.99 -7.49
CA ILE A 223 19.10 7.66 -7.28
C ILE A 223 18.70 7.96 -5.83
N LEU A 224 19.49 7.49 -4.85
CA LEU A 224 19.30 7.82 -3.44
C LEU A 224 19.36 9.33 -3.17
N ALA A 225 20.30 10.05 -3.79
CA ALA A 225 20.44 11.49 -3.60
C ALA A 225 19.20 12.27 -4.09
N GLU A 226 18.68 11.91 -5.27
CA GLU A 226 17.46 12.49 -5.85
C GLU A 226 16.24 12.22 -4.95
N ALA A 227 16.02 10.96 -4.58
CA ALA A 227 14.93 10.57 -3.69
C ALA A 227 15.05 11.27 -2.31
N THR A 228 16.26 11.34 -1.74
CA THR A 228 16.55 12.04 -0.46
C THR A 228 16.15 13.51 -0.56
N ALA A 229 16.48 14.19 -1.67
CA ALA A 229 16.11 15.58 -1.88
C ALA A 229 14.58 15.74 -1.98
N ALA A 230 13.90 14.87 -2.72
CA ALA A 230 12.45 14.90 -2.90
C ALA A 230 11.66 14.67 -1.61
N THR A 231 12.16 13.82 -0.69
CA THR A 231 11.49 13.51 0.59
C THR A 231 11.96 14.35 1.78
N ASN A 232 12.84 15.33 1.58
CA ASN A 232 13.54 16.05 2.66
C ASN A 232 14.32 15.11 3.62
N GLY A 233 14.84 14.00 3.10
CA GLY A 233 15.59 12.99 3.84
C GLY A 233 14.73 11.98 4.61
N MET A 234 13.41 11.98 4.41
CA MET A 234 12.50 10.96 4.93
C MET A 234 12.32 9.85 3.89
N LEU A 235 13.36 9.04 3.69
CA LEU A 235 13.29 7.83 2.87
C LEU A 235 12.97 6.62 3.72
N GLN A 236 12.03 5.83 3.26
CA GLN A 236 11.62 4.57 3.87
C GLN A 236 11.44 3.51 2.77
N ARG A 237 11.86 2.27 3.03
CA ARG A 237 11.63 1.11 2.14
C ARG A 237 10.41 0.32 2.61
N VAL A 238 9.69 -0.32 1.69
CA VAL A 238 8.48 -1.11 1.99
C VAL A 238 8.80 -2.28 2.92
N GLY A 239 9.79 -3.11 2.58
CA GLY A 239 10.13 -4.31 3.34
C GLY A 239 10.66 -4.05 4.76
N ALA A 240 10.85 -2.79 5.19
CA ALA A 240 11.15 -2.47 6.58
C ALA A 240 9.97 -2.78 7.52
N ILE A 241 8.73 -2.51 7.12
CA ILE A 241 7.56 -2.86 7.94
C ILE A 241 7.33 -4.38 7.94
N TYR A 242 7.51 -5.01 6.79
CA TYR A 242 7.39 -6.46 6.64
C TYR A 242 8.49 -7.23 7.39
N SER A 243 9.72 -6.71 7.47
CA SER A 243 10.78 -7.28 8.31
C SER A 243 10.35 -7.39 9.78
N VAL A 244 9.61 -6.39 10.29
CA VAL A 244 9.10 -6.38 11.67
C VAL A 244 7.89 -7.30 11.82
N LEU A 245 6.96 -7.31 10.84
CA LEU A 245 5.81 -8.22 10.84
C LEU A 245 6.24 -9.69 10.82
N GLU A 246 7.17 -10.07 9.94
CA GLU A 246 7.74 -11.42 9.90
C GLU A 246 8.36 -11.78 11.25
N TRP A 247 9.16 -10.88 11.84
CA TRP A 247 9.76 -11.08 13.16
C TRP A 247 8.71 -11.31 14.26
N LEU A 248 7.60 -10.56 14.25
CA LEU A 248 6.50 -10.70 15.20
C LEU A 248 5.76 -12.05 15.06
N PHE A 249 5.60 -12.57 13.84
CA PHE A 249 4.94 -13.86 13.58
C PHE A 249 5.87 -15.08 13.73
N LEU A 250 7.19 -14.91 13.57
CA LEU A 250 8.16 -15.99 13.75
C LEU A 250 8.30 -16.38 15.23
N PRO A 251 8.53 -17.68 15.54
CA PRO A 251 8.89 -18.10 16.90
C PRO A 251 10.19 -17.42 17.36
N ASP A 252 10.24 -16.97 18.61
CA ASP A 252 11.35 -16.25 19.27
C ASP A 252 12.75 -16.75 18.87
N SER A 253 12.98 -18.07 18.94
CA SER A 253 14.28 -18.69 18.63
C SER A 253 14.68 -18.62 17.15
N VAL A 254 13.69 -18.57 16.23
CA VAL A 254 13.89 -18.39 14.79
C VAL A 254 14.09 -16.90 14.51
N ALA A 255 13.21 -16.05 15.02
CA ALA A 255 13.24 -14.61 14.87
C ALA A 255 14.63 -14.04 15.29
N LYS A 256 15.10 -14.37 16.50
CA LYS A 256 16.43 -13.98 17.02
C LYS A 256 17.62 -14.55 16.25
N SER A 257 17.45 -15.67 15.54
CA SER A 257 18.51 -16.23 14.68
C SER A 257 18.73 -15.42 13.40
N TRP A 258 17.71 -14.65 12.99
CA TRP A 258 17.71 -13.78 11.82
C TRP A 258 17.97 -12.32 12.20
N ILE A 259 17.16 -11.75 13.11
CA ILE A 259 17.25 -10.36 13.59
C ILE A 259 16.91 -10.32 15.08
N ASP A 260 17.77 -9.70 15.90
CA ASP A 260 17.54 -9.55 17.34
C ASP A 260 16.97 -8.16 17.65
N LEU A 261 15.65 -7.95 17.48
CA LEU A 261 15.02 -6.64 17.71
C LEU A 261 15.01 -6.22 19.20
N GLU A 262 15.10 -7.18 20.13
CA GLU A 262 15.30 -6.89 21.56
C GLU A 262 16.63 -6.16 21.77
N LEU A 263 17.73 -6.71 21.25
CA LEU A 263 19.05 -6.10 21.34
C LEU A 263 19.23 -4.84 20.47
N LEU A 264 18.61 -4.82 19.28
CA LEU A 264 18.82 -3.76 18.29
C LEU A 264 17.95 -2.52 18.51
N ALA A 265 16.70 -2.72 18.91
CA ALA A 265 15.67 -1.68 18.98
C ALA A 265 15.00 -1.56 20.35
N GLY A 266 15.32 -2.44 21.30
CA GLY A 266 14.76 -2.41 22.66
C GLY A 266 13.35 -2.99 22.77
N TYR A 267 13.00 -3.96 21.91
CA TYR A 267 11.73 -4.69 22.03
C TYR A 267 11.66 -5.46 23.36
N PRO A 268 10.44 -5.68 23.92
CA PRO A 268 10.26 -6.51 25.10
C PRO A 268 10.66 -7.97 24.84
N GLU A 269 11.07 -8.68 25.90
CA GLU A 269 11.40 -10.12 25.80
C GLU A 269 10.17 -10.96 25.41
N ASN A 270 10.34 -11.88 24.45
CA ASN A 270 9.29 -12.78 23.95
C ASN A 270 8.06 -12.05 23.34
N TYR A 271 8.28 -10.88 22.73
CA TYR A 271 7.21 -10.04 22.17
C TYR A 271 6.75 -10.53 20.78
N HIS A 272 6.20 -11.74 20.71
CA HIS A 272 5.74 -12.40 19.48
C HIS A 272 4.24 -12.68 19.51
N VAL A 273 3.63 -12.70 18.33
CA VAL A 273 2.27 -13.20 18.10
C VAL A 273 2.27 -14.72 18.23
N THR A 274 1.21 -15.30 18.78
CA THR A 274 1.05 -16.74 18.93
C THR A 274 -0.22 -17.25 18.26
N ASP A 275 -0.32 -18.55 18.01
CA ASP A 275 -1.55 -19.17 17.48
C ASP A 275 -2.75 -19.09 18.47
N ALA A 276 -2.56 -18.54 19.68
CA ALA A 276 -3.63 -18.20 20.60
C ALA A 276 -4.19 -16.77 20.39
N ASP A 277 -3.46 -15.93 19.62
CA ASP A 277 -3.88 -14.58 19.23
C ASP A 277 -4.67 -14.55 17.91
N VAL A 278 -4.58 -15.60 17.09
CA VAL A 278 -5.26 -15.68 15.79
C VAL A 278 -6.71 -16.16 15.91
N VAL A 279 -7.55 -15.79 14.94
CA VAL A 279 -8.94 -16.27 14.87
C VAL A 279 -9.00 -17.78 14.56
N PRO A 280 -10.07 -18.48 14.98
CA PRO A 280 -10.30 -19.87 14.60
C PRO A 280 -10.29 -20.09 13.08
N ALA A 281 -9.72 -21.20 12.64
CA ALA A 281 -9.55 -21.50 11.21
C ALA A 281 -10.88 -21.53 10.41
N ASP A 282 -12.00 -21.90 11.03
CA ASP A 282 -13.32 -21.85 10.40
C ASP A 282 -13.83 -20.41 10.18
N VAL A 283 -13.42 -19.46 11.02
CA VAL A 283 -13.63 -18.02 10.78
C VAL A 283 -12.78 -17.54 9.60
N MET A 284 -11.53 -17.99 9.50
CA MET A 284 -10.65 -17.61 8.38
C MET A 284 -11.20 -18.12 7.05
N VAL A 285 -11.45 -19.43 6.91
CA VAL A 285 -12.03 -20.05 5.69
C VAL A 285 -13.35 -19.40 5.27
N ALA A 286 -14.18 -18.98 6.23
CA ALA A 286 -15.45 -18.31 5.94
C ALA A 286 -15.28 -16.92 5.31
N HIS A 287 -14.15 -16.24 5.50
CA HIS A 287 -13.99 -14.81 5.20
C HIS A 287 -12.80 -14.46 4.30
N GLU A 288 -11.75 -15.28 4.25
CA GLU A 288 -10.52 -15.07 3.49
C GLU A 288 -10.79 -14.70 2.02
N ALA A 289 -10.04 -13.75 1.47
CA ALA A 289 -9.91 -13.61 0.02
C ALA A 289 -9.13 -14.83 -0.51
N THR A 290 -9.53 -15.37 -1.67
CA THR A 290 -8.85 -16.51 -2.32
C THR A 290 -8.55 -16.20 -3.79
N ARG A 291 -7.49 -16.81 -4.34
CA ARG A 291 -7.08 -16.60 -5.75
C ARG A 291 -8.22 -16.89 -6.74
N ASP A 292 -9.01 -17.93 -6.49
CA ASP A 292 -10.15 -18.29 -7.36
C ASP A 292 -11.31 -17.28 -7.30
N GLU A 293 -11.63 -16.74 -6.12
CA GLU A 293 -12.68 -15.72 -5.96
C GLU A 293 -12.33 -14.40 -6.66
N TRP A 294 -11.04 -14.06 -6.66
CA TRP A 294 -10.50 -12.83 -7.24
C TRP A 294 -10.05 -13.00 -8.70
N GLU A 295 -10.34 -14.15 -9.32
CA GLU A 295 -9.95 -14.48 -10.71
C GLU A 295 -8.43 -14.24 -10.94
N ALA A 296 -7.61 -14.57 -9.94
CA ALA A 296 -6.20 -14.25 -9.79
C ALA A 296 -5.32 -15.50 -10.03
N HIS A 297 -5.30 -15.94 -11.28
CA HIS A 297 -4.66 -17.20 -11.69
C HIS A 297 -3.22 -17.05 -12.22
N GLU A 298 -2.70 -15.82 -12.26
CA GLU A 298 -1.32 -15.53 -12.66
C GLU A 298 -0.37 -15.89 -11.50
N SER A 299 0.74 -16.57 -11.80
CA SER A 299 1.68 -17.08 -10.78
C SER A 299 2.31 -15.96 -9.96
N GLU A 300 2.56 -14.82 -10.60
CA GLU A 300 3.13 -13.60 -10.03
C GLU A 300 2.16 -12.84 -9.12
N PHE A 301 0.86 -13.16 -9.11
CA PHE A 301 -0.10 -12.49 -8.25
C PHE A 301 -0.11 -13.12 -6.85
N ILE A 302 0.57 -12.52 -5.88
CA ILE A 302 0.57 -13.01 -4.49
C ILE A 302 -0.78 -12.71 -3.84
N LEU A 303 -1.53 -13.76 -3.50
CA LEU A 303 -2.72 -13.64 -2.65
C LEU A 303 -2.74 -14.86 -1.74
N GLU A 304 -2.25 -14.66 -0.52
CA GLU A 304 -2.09 -15.72 0.48
C GLU A 304 -3.17 -15.63 1.57
N ALA A 305 -3.58 -16.80 2.05
CA ALA A 305 -4.62 -16.95 3.08
C ALA A 305 -4.04 -17.72 4.29
N PRO A 306 -3.28 -17.04 5.16
CA PRO A 306 -2.64 -17.67 6.31
C PRO A 306 -3.64 -18.07 7.38
N HIS A 307 -3.36 -19.16 8.10
CA HIS A 307 -4.23 -19.78 9.09
C HIS A 307 -3.57 -19.95 10.47
N ASP A 308 -2.27 -19.67 10.56
CA ASP A 308 -1.44 -19.76 11.76
C ASP A 308 -0.27 -18.75 11.64
N CYS A 309 0.52 -18.57 12.70
CA CYS A 309 1.62 -17.60 12.69
C CYS A 309 2.73 -17.96 11.69
N MET A 310 2.95 -19.25 11.40
CA MET A 310 4.00 -19.68 10.46
C MET A 310 3.63 -19.38 9.02
N SER A 311 2.38 -19.63 8.63
CA SER A 311 1.83 -19.23 7.33
C SER A 311 1.69 -17.71 7.21
N ALA A 312 1.41 -17.00 8.31
CA ALA A 312 1.43 -15.53 8.33
C ALA A 312 2.83 -14.96 8.07
N ALA A 313 3.86 -15.50 8.72
CA ALA A 313 5.26 -15.15 8.46
C ALA A 313 5.64 -15.46 7.00
N ALA A 314 5.25 -16.61 6.46
CA ALA A 314 5.50 -16.97 5.07
C ALA A 314 4.80 -16.04 4.06
N ALA A 315 3.56 -15.63 4.33
CA ALA A 315 2.82 -14.67 3.50
C ALA A 315 3.49 -13.28 3.51
N VAL A 316 3.97 -12.83 4.67
CA VAL A 316 4.75 -11.58 4.81
C VAL A 316 6.09 -11.66 4.06
N ALA A 317 6.80 -12.78 4.19
CA ALA A 317 8.06 -13.00 3.48
C ALA A 317 7.87 -12.98 1.95
N ALA A 318 6.80 -13.59 1.44
CA ALA A 318 6.48 -13.62 0.01
C ALA A 318 6.23 -12.20 -0.56
N ILE A 319 5.48 -11.34 0.14
CA ILE A 319 5.30 -9.93 -0.22
C ILE A 319 6.67 -9.22 -0.27
N SER A 320 7.47 -9.39 0.78
CA SER A 320 8.79 -8.73 0.86
C SER A 320 9.77 -9.21 -0.21
N GLU A 321 9.67 -10.47 -0.67
CA GLU A 321 10.49 -11.04 -1.74
C GLU A 321 10.08 -10.52 -3.13
N GLN A 322 8.78 -10.34 -3.38
CA GLN A 322 8.27 -9.77 -4.64
C GLN A 322 8.63 -8.29 -4.81
N GLY A 323 8.55 -7.48 -3.75
CA GLY A 323 9.01 -6.08 -3.79
C GLY A 323 10.54 -5.95 -3.90
N GLU A 324 11.25 -6.46 -2.88
CA GLU A 324 12.69 -6.20 -2.66
C GLU A 324 13.65 -7.24 -3.30
N GLY A 325 13.16 -8.21 -4.07
CA GLY A 325 13.97 -9.33 -4.59
C GLY A 325 15.19 -8.92 -5.45
N TRP A 326 16.24 -9.74 -5.44
CA TRP A 326 17.45 -9.53 -6.26
C TRP A 326 18.13 -10.85 -6.67
N ASP A 327 18.82 -10.85 -7.83
CA ASP A 327 19.61 -11.93 -8.45
C ASP A 327 18.79 -13.18 -8.86
N ASP A 328 18.32 -13.95 -7.88
CA ASP A 328 17.45 -15.12 -8.09
C ASP A 328 15.97 -14.73 -8.29
N ALA A 329 15.59 -13.52 -7.87
CA ALA A 329 14.28 -12.89 -8.12
C ALA A 329 14.42 -11.80 -9.19
N GLN A 330 14.50 -12.20 -10.46
CA GLN A 330 14.71 -11.28 -11.60
C GLN A 330 13.47 -10.44 -11.93
N ASP A 331 12.30 -10.88 -11.48
CA ASP A 331 10.99 -10.28 -11.75
C ASP A 331 10.46 -9.46 -10.55
N SER A 332 11.36 -8.95 -9.69
CA SER A 332 10.98 -8.12 -8.52
C SER A 332 10.65 -6.68 -8.91
N HIS A 333 9.85 -6.00 -8.08
CA HIS A 333 9.47 -4.61 -8.33
C HIS A 333 10.70 -3.69 -8.40
N PHE A 334 11.71 -3.94 -7.55
CA PHE A 334 13.00 -3.25 -7.62
C PHE A 334 13.69 -3.37 -8.98
N VAL A 335 13.78 -4.58 -9.54
CA VAL A 335 14.45 -4.82 -10.82
C VAL A 335 13.64 -4.19 -11.97
N GLU A 336 12.33 -4.39 -11.98
CA GLU A 336 11.39 -3.80 -12.93
C GLU A 336 11.50 -2.25 -12.98
N PHE A 337 11.53 -1.59 -11.82
CA PHE A 337 11.74 -0.13 -11.74
C PHE A 337 13.17 0.32 -12.07
N LEU A 338 14.20 -0.51 -11.81
CA LEU A 338 15.58 -0.20 -12.17
C LEU A 338 15.79 -0.19 -13.68
N GLU A 339 15.21 -1.17 -14.38
CA GLU A 339 15.18 -1.18 -15.84
C GLU A 339 14.41 0.01 -16.41
N LEU A 340 13.24 0.33 -15.83
CA LEU A 340 12.45 1.49 -16.24
C LEU A 340 13.21 2.81 -16.04
N TYR A 341 13.95 2.96 -14.95
CA TYR A 341 14.79 4.14 -14.67
C TYR A 341 15.93 4.28 -15.67
N ARG A 342 16.58 3.18 -16.05
CA ARG A 342 17.61 3.16 -17.11
C ARG A 342 17.02 3.58 -18.45
N ASP A 343 15.89 2.97 -18.83
CA ASP A 343 15.21 3.23 -20.09
C ASP A 343 14.66 4.66 -20.21
N PHE A 344 14.20 5.24 -19.09
CA PHE A 344 13.83 6.65 -19.00
C PHE A 344 15.06 7.56 -19.23
N ASN A 345 16.20 7.30 -18.58
CA ASN A 345 17.41 8.11 -18.77
C ASN A 345 18.04 7.95 -20.16
N ASP A 346 17.83 6.81 -20.83
CA ASP A 346 18.18 6.59 -22.24
C ASP A 346 17.23 7.33 -23.22
N GLY A 347 16.19 8.01 -22.73
CA GLY A 347 15.20 8.75 -23.53
C GLY A 347 14.18 7.87 -24.25
N LYS A 348 14.06 6.59 -23.89
CA LYS A 348 13.14 5.64 -24.58
C LYS A 348 11.67 5.96 -24.35
N LEU A 349 11.35 6.72 -23.30
CA LEU A 349 9.99 7.11 -22.93
C LEU A 349 9.59 8.50 -23.49
N ASP A 350 10.52 9.30 -24.03
CA ASP A 350 10.29 10.73 -24.36
C ASP A 350 9.05 10.99 -25.24
N SER A 351 8.77 10.10 -26.21
CA SER A 351 7.61 10.21 -27.09
C SER A 351 6.32 9.59 -26.55
N LEU A 352 6.40 8.87 -25.42
CA LEU A 352 5.31 8.11 -24.82
C LEU A 352 4.67 8.83 -23.61
N LEU A 353 5.37 9.81 -23.01
CA LEU A 353 4.87 10.56 -21.86
C LEU A 353 3.71 11.48 -22.25
N ARG A 354 2.62 11.42 -21.48
CA ARG A 354 1.47 12.32 -21.59
C ARG A 354 1.63 13.49 -20.61
N PRO A 355 1.26 14.72 -21.00
CA PRO A 355 1.24 15.87 -20.09
C PRO A 355 0.02 15.77 -19.16
N VAL A 356 0.08 14.97 -18.10
CA VAL A 356 -0.93 14.91 -17.04
C VAL A 356 -0.46 15.71 -15.81
N ALA A 357 -1.41 16.21 -15.03
CA ALA A 357 -1.14 17.05 -13.87
C ALA A 357 -0.47 16.28 -12.71
N VAL A 358 -0.05 17.01 -11.68
CA VAL A 358 0.41 16.41 -10.41
C VAL A 358 -0.74 16.44 -9.41
N SER A 359 -1.04 15.30 -8.80
CA SER A 359 -2.07 15.15 -7.77
C SER A 359 -3.40 15.82 -8.15
N PRO A 360 -4.00 15.48 -9.31
CA PRO A 360 -5.30 15.99 -9.71
C PRO A 360 -6.35 15.66 -8.65
N THR A 361 -7.19 16.62 -8.26
CA THR A 361 -8.19 16.42 -7.20
C THR A 361 -9.39 17.36 -7.34
N LEU A 362 -10.54 16.94 -6.79
CA LEU A 362 -11.75 17.75 -6.72
C LEU A 362 -11.69 18.83 -5.61
N TRP A 363 -10.69 18.78 -4.74
CA TRP A 363 -10.64 19.55 -3.49
C TRP A 363 -9.34 20.35 -3.36
N SER A 364 -9.41 21.57 -2.80
CA SER A 364 -8.21 22.37 -2.50
C SER A 364 -7.49 21.94 -1.22
N GLU A 365 -8.15 21.13 -0.39
CA GLU A 365 -7.66 20.57 0.86
C GLU A 365 -7.77 19.04 0.77
N GLY A 366 -6.72 18.32 1.15
CA GLY A 366 -6.63 16.87 0.95
C GLY A 366 -5.28 16.30 1.39
N PRO A 367 -4.98 15.02 1.05
CA PRO A 367 -3.75 14.35 1.48
C PRO A 367 -2.50 14.81 0.70
N TYR A 368 -2.70 15.37 -0.50
CA TYR A 368 -1.64 15.82 -1.39
C TYR A 368 -0.98 17.12 -0.87
N ARG A 369 0.35 17.19 -0.93
CA ARG A 369 1.14 18.39 -0.66
C ARG A 369 1.22 19.31 -1.89
N LYS A 370 1.01 18.77 -3.10
CA LYS A 370 1.00 19.51 -4.39
C LYS A 370 -0.30 19.31 -5.20
N PRO A 371 -1.51 19.54 -4.64
CA PRO A 371 -2.76 19.27 -5.36
C PRO A 371 -2.92 20.16 -6.60
N SER A 372 -3.28 19.56 -7.72
CA SER A 372 -3.83 20.28 -8.88
C SER A 372 -5.35 20.20 -8.84
N VAL A 373 -6.02 21.28 -8.44
CA VAL A 373 -7.48 21.31 -8.43
C VAL A 373 -7.99 21.22 -9.86
N ILE A 374 -8.85 20.23 -10.15
CA ILE A 374 -9.55 20.14 -11.43
C ILE A 374 -10.43 21.39 -11.55
N GLU A 375 -10.23 22.22 -12.58
CA GLU A 375 -11.00 23.44 -12.79
C GLU A 375 -12.07 23.30 -13.89
N ASP A 376 -11.78 22.55 -14.96
CA ASP A 376 -12.66 22.39 -16.11
C ASP A 376 -14.03 21.80 -15.69
N PRO A 377 -15.16 22.47 -15.98
CA PRO A 377 -16.48 22.03 -15.53
C PRO A 377 -16.91 20.65 -16.02
N TYR A 378 -16.44 20.20 -17.19
CA TYR A 378 -16.80 18.90 -17.72
C TYR A 378 -15.96 17.78 -17.11
N THR A 379 -14.68 18.05 -16.92
CA THR A 379 -13.70 17.12 -16.33
C THR A 379 -13.96 16.92 -14.83
N LYS A 380 -14.44 17.95 -14.12
CA LYS A 380 -14.99 17.82 -12.75
C LYS A 380 -16.05 16.72 -12.64
N LEU A 381 -16.99 16.64 -13.58
CA LEU A 381 -18.06 15.63 -13.56
C LEU A 381 -17.48 14.21 -13.76
N TRP A 382 -16.46 14.05 -14.61
CA TRP A 382 -15.77 12.78 -14.79
C TRP A 382 -14.90 12.39 -13.58
N GLY A 383 -14.23 13.36 -12.94
CA GLY A 383 -13.49 13.14 -11.69
C GLY A 383 -14.42 12.73 -10.54
N GLN A 384 -15.62 13.33 -10.46
CA GLN A 384 -16.67 12.96 -9.52
C GLN A 384 -17.13 11.51 -9.70
N VAL A 385 -17.47 11.12 -10.94
CA VAL A 385 -17.80 9.73 -11.30
C VAL A 385 -16.65 8.78 -10.96
N PHE A 386 -15.40 9.14 -11.28
CA PHE A 386 -14.25 8.30 -11.00
C PHE A 386 -14.05 8.08 -9.50
N SER A 387 -14.07 9.16 -8.70
CA SER A 387 -13.93 9.10 -7.23
C SER A 387 -14.96 8.18 -6.60
N ARG A 388 -16.21 8.21 -7.11
CA ARG A 388 -17.31 7.37 -6.62
C ARG A 388 -17.23 5.94 -7.10
N GLN A 389 -16.88 5.68 -8.36
CA GLN A 389 -16.61 4.34 -8.85
C GLN A 389 -15.42 3.69 -8.13
N TYR A 390 -14.40 4.49 -7.83
CA TYR A 390 -13.23 4.06 -7.07
C TYR A 390 -13.58 3.77 -5.60
N THR A 391 -14.29 4.69 -4.93
CA THR A 391 -14.83 4.46 -3.57
C THR A 391 -15.71 3.21 -3.54
N LEU A 392 -16.58 3.02 -4.53
CA LEU A 392 -17.47 1.85 -4.65
C LEU A 392 -16.67 0.55 -4.85
N LEU A 393 -15.58 0.59 -5.63
CA LEU A 393 -14.65 -0.54 -5.75
C LEU A 393 -14.06 -0.90 -4.38
N VAL A 394 -13.42 0.05 -3.70
CA VAL A 394 -12.76 -0.16 -2.40
C VAL A 394 -13.76 -0.64 -1.34
N LEU A 395 -14.93 -0.01 -1.25
CA LEU A 395 -16.03 -0.42 -0.37
C LEU A 395 -16.50 -1.86 -0.64
N SER A 396 -16.46 -2.29 -1.90
CA SER A 396 -16.83 -3.66 -2.27
C SER A 396 -15.83 -4.69 -1.78
N ILE A 397 -14.53 -4.38 -1.76
CA ILE A 397 -13.50 -5.28 -1.24
C ILE A 397 -13.78 -5.59 0.24
N GLY A 398 -14.03 -4.56 1.05
CA GLY A 398 -14.37 -4.72 2.46
C GLY A 398 -15.67 -5.50 2.67
N HIS A 399 -16.71 -5.22 1.87
CA HIS A 399 -17.97 -5.95 1.92
C HIS A 399 -17.82 -7.44 1.55
N ILE A 400 -17.04 -7.75 0.49
CA ILE A 400 -16.77 -9.14 0.08
C ILE A 400 -16.15 -9.91 1.24
N ILE A 401 -15.09 -9.38 1.86
CA ILE A 401 -14.39 -10.04 2.97
C ILE A 401 -15.31 -10.17 4.20
N ALA A 402 -16.12 -9.15 4.50
CA ALA A 402 -17.07 -9.18 5.61
C ALA A 402 -18.19 -10.23 5.43
N LEU A 403 -18.54 -10.63 4.21
CA LEU A 403 -19.54 -11.66 3.93
C LEU A 403 -18.97 -13.07 4.19
N ALA A 404 -19.64 -13.83 5.06
CA ALA A 404 -19.25 -15.20 5.40
C ALA A 404 -19.73 -16.24 4.37
N ARG A 405 -18.91 -17.24 4.05
CA ARG A 405 -19.28 -18.44 3.27
C ARG A 405 -20.00 -19.52 4.11
N ASN A 406 -20.85 -19.10 5.04
CA ASN A 406 -21.53 -19.99 5.99
C ASN A 406 -23.00 -20.28 5.63
N SER A 407 -23.55 -19.65 4.58
CA SER A 407 -24.88 -19.92 4.06
C SER A 407 -24.91 -19.77 2.52
N PRO A 408 -25.80 -20.48 1.80
CA PRO A 408 -25.90 -20.36 0.35
C PRO A 408 -26.21 -18.94 -0.13
N ASP A 409 -26.98 -18.17 0.63
CA ASP A 409 -27.38 -16.82 0.25
C ASP A 409 -26.23 -15.82 0.38
N THR A 410 -25.47 -15.89 1.48
CA THR A 410 -24.28 -15.04 1.69
C THR A 410 -23.13 -15.42 0.76
N GLU A 411 -22.94 -16.70 0.49
CA GLU A 411 -21.95 -17.19 -0.50
C GLU A 411 -22.30 -16.74 -1.92
N SER A 412 -23.57 -16.88 -2.34
CA SER A 412 -24.08 -16.40 -3.63
C SER A 412 -23.93 -14.89 -3.78
N LEU A 413 -24.27 -14.11 -2.75
CA LEU A 413 -24.06 -12.66 -2.74
C LEU A 413 -22.57 -12.32 -2.86
N ARG A 414 -21.70 -12.97 -2.07
CA ARG A 414 -20.24 -12.77 -2.09
C ARG A 414 -19.66 -13.04 -3.48
N GLN A 415 -20.00 -14.18 -4.10
CA GLN A 415 -19.53 -14.54 -5.44
C GLN A 415 -20.01 -13.55 -6.51
N ARG A 416 -21.30 -13.16 -6.48
CA ARG A 416 -21.86 -12.17 -7.41
C ARG A 416 -21.17 -10.81 -7.23
N LEU A 417 -20.95 -10.39 -6.00
CA LEU A 417 -20.30 -9.12 -5.64
C LEU A 417 -18.83 -9.09 -6.07
N ALA A 418 -18.06 -10.15 -5.81
CA ALA A 418 -16.68 -10.32 -6.26
C ALA A 418 -16.60 -10.22 -7.80
N SER A 419 -17.43 -10.97 -8.52
CA SER A 419 -17.40 -10.95 -9.99
C SER A 419 -17.85 -9.60 -10.60
N GLN A 420 -18.71 -8.81 -9.95
CA GLN A 420 -18.95 -7.41 -10.36
C GLN A 420 -17.80 -6.46 -9.98
N THR A 421 -17.07 -6.74 -8.89
CA THR A 421 -15.92 -5.95 -8.42
C THR A 421 -14.72 -6.12 -9.34
N MET A 422 -14.41 -7.37 -9.75
CA MET A 422 -13.40 -7.65 -10.78
C MET A 422 -13.75 -7.04 -12.13
N ARG A 423 -15.03 -7.04 -12.52
CA ARG A 423 -15.49 -6.35 -13.74
C ARG A 423 -15.34 -4.83 -13.65
N LEU A 424 -15.67 -4.23 -12.51
CA LEU A 424 -15.52 -2.79 -12.26
C LEU A 424 -14.04 -2.37 -12.36
N MET A 425 -13.16 -3.09 -11.67
CA MET A 425 -11.70 -2.90 -11.69
C MET A 425 -11.16 -2.98 -13.13
N ARG A 426 -11.35 -4.12 -13.81
CA ARG A 426 -10.72 -4.38 -15.12
C ARG A 426 -11.34 -3.61 -16.30
N ARG A 427 -12.60 -3.17 -16.23
CA ARG A 427 -13.32 -2.57 -17.38
C ARG A 427 -13.77 -1.13 -17.19
N SER A 428 -14.00 -0.68 -15.96
CA SER A 428 -14.51 0.67 -15.69
C SER A 428 -13.42 1.61 -15.19
N ILE A 429 -12.68 1.21 -14.15
CA ILE A 429 -11.61 2.04 -13.58
C ILE A 429 -10.55 2.34 -14.64
N GLY A 430 -10.05 1.31 -15.33
CA GLY A 430 -9.06 1.51 -16.39
C GLY A 430 -9.57 2.37 -17.56
N ALA A 431 -10.84 2.25 -17.94
CA ALA A 431 -11.41 3.09 -19.00
C ALA A 431 -11.57 4.56 -18.56
N LEU A 432 -11.97 4.81 -17.30
CA LEU A 432 -12.06 6.14 -16.72
C LEU A 432 -10.69 6.80 -16.55
N CYS A 433 -9.67 6.05 -16.10
CA CYS A 433 -8.29 6.56 -16.01
C CYS A 433 -7.79 7.00 -17.40
N GLU A 434 -8.10 6.22 -18.45
CA GLU A 434 -7.75 6.56 -19.83
C GLU A 434 -8.51 7.82 -20.31
N GLU A 435 -9.80 8.01 -20.00
CA GLU A 435 -10.47 9.28 -20.37
C GLU A 435 -9.93 10.49 -19.61
N LEU A 436 -9.72 10.38 -18.29
CA LEU A 436 -9.24 11.50 -17.48
C LEU A 436 -7.82 11.93 -17.90
N ALA A 437 -6.97 11.00 -18.33
CA ALA A 437 -5.67 11.31 -18.92
C ALA A 437 -5.74 12.02 -20.30
N ASN A 438 -6.92 12.09 -20.92
CA ASN A 438 -7.20 12.77 -22.19
C ASN A 438 -8.11 14.02 -22.04
N LEU A 439 -8.57 14.33 -20.82
CA LEU A 439 -9.40 15.49 -20.51
C LEU A 439 -8.55 16.63 -19.93
N PRO A 440 -8.82 17.91 -20.27
CA PRO A 440 -8.05 19.04 -19.77
C PRO A 440 -8.30 19.27 -18.27
N ILE A 441 -7.26 19.59 -17.49
CA ILE A 441 -7.48 19.89 -16.06
C ILE A 441 -8.15 21.25 -15.84
N ASP A 442 -7.79 22.23 -16.68
CA ASP A 442 -8.30 23.61 -16.63
C ASP A 442 -8.50 24.17 -18.06
N ALA A 443 -8.89 25.44 -18.18
CA ALA A 443 -9.17 26.07 -19.48
C ALA A 443 -7.90 26.49 -20.27
N THR A 444 -6.71 26.32 -19.69
CA THR A 444 -5.41 26.59 -20.31
C THR A 444 -4.82 25.31 -20.89
N GLN A 445 -4.04 25.42 -21.97
CA GLN A 445 -3.45 24.27 -22.66
C GLN A 445 -2.16 23.78 -21.96
N GLY A 446 -2.21 23.64 -20.62
CA GLY A 446 -1.07 23.24 -19.79
C GLY A 446 -0.94 21.73 -19.68
N ASN A 447 -1.89 21.09 -18.99
CA ASN A 447 -1.91 19.65 -18.72
C ASN A 447 -3.33 19.07 -18.88
N ASN A 448 -3.39 17.77 -19.13
CA ASN A 448 -4.57 16.95 -18.91
C ASN A 448 -4.71 16.61 -17.42
N CYS A 449 -5.89 16.17 -17.01
CA CYS A 449 -6.21 15.86 -15.62
C CYS A 449 -5.46 14.61 -15.12
N GLY A 450 -5.69 13.46 -15.73
CA GLY A 450 -5.34 12.16 -15.15
C GLY A 450 -6.31 11.74 -14.03
N ALA A 451 -6.24 10.49 -13.61
CA ALA A 451 -7.15 9.94 -12.61
C ALA A 451 -6.89 10.54 -11.21
N ASN A 452 -7.90 11.18 -10.60
CA ASN A 452 -7.73 11.88 -9.32
C ASN A 452 -7.65 10.98 -8.08
N PHE A 453 -8.24 9.78 -8.18
CA PHE A 453 -8.31 8.81 -7.08
C PHE A 453 -8.68 9.45 -5.73
N ASP A 454 -9.62 10.40 -5.68
CA ASP A 454 -10.13 10.90 -4.40
C ASP A 454 -10.95 9.76 -3.73
N LEU A 455 -10.62 9.41 -2.48
CA LEU A 455 -11.25 8.31 -1.73
C LEU A 455 -12.11 8.84 -0.56
N ARG A 456 -13.39 8.48 -0.55
CA ARG A 456 -14.32 8.84 0.54
C ARG A 456 -14.11 7.94 1.76
N ALA A 457 -13.27 8.41 2.70
CA ALA A 457 -12.99 7.71 3.95
C ALA A 457 -14.24 7.49 4.83
N ASP A 458 -15.21 8.40 4.77
CA ASP A 458 -16.53 8.26 5.39
C ASP A 458 -17.29 7.05 4.83
N ALA A 459 -17.23 6.84 3.50
CA ALA A 459 -17.90 5.73 2.84
C ALA A 459 -17.20 4.38 3.08
N VAL A 460 -15.86 4.34 3.11
CA VAL A 460 -15.11 3.06 3.26
C VAL A 460 -15.12 2.51 4.69
N ARG A 461 -15.15 3.35 5.72
CA ARG A 461 -15.12 2.92 7.15
C ARG A 461 -16.46 2.35 7.62
N SER A 462 -16.74 1.08 7.36
CA SER A 462 -17.98 0.42 7.81
C SER A 462 -17.90 -0.14 9.23
N ALA A 463 -19.03 -0.16 9.94
CA ALA A 463 -19.17 -0.79 11.26
C ALA A 463 -19.95 -2.12 11.23
N SER A 464 -20.67 -2.44 10.14
CA SER A 464 -21.49 -3.66 10.01
C SER A 464 -21.74 -4.06 8.55
N LEU A 465 -22.36 -5.23 8.32
CA LEU A 465 -22.74 -5.68 6.98
C LEU A 465 -23.83 -4.80 6.33
N ASP A 466 -24.86 -4.41 7.08
CA ASP A 466 -25.94 -3.56 6.56
C ASP A 466 -25.39 -2.20 6.13
N ASP A 467 -24.46 -1.64 6.91
CA ASP A 467 -23.76 -0.39 6.64
C ASP A 467 -22.90 -0.47 5.35
N TYR A 468 -22.35 -1.64 5.00
CA TYR A 468 -21.73 -1.84 3.68
C TYR A 468 -22.75 -1.80 2.52
N ALA A 469 -23.90 -2.46 2.67
CA ALA A 469 -24.93 -2.54 1.63
C ALA A 469 -25.59 -1.17 1.36
N ASP A 470 -26.02 -0.50 2.43
CA ASP A 470 -26.67 0.82 2.36
C ASP A 470 -25.76 1.87 1.69
N ARG A 471 -24.46 1.86 2.00
CA ARG A 471 -23.48 2.75 1.38
C ARG A 471 -23.24 2.45 -0.09
N GLN A 472 -23.23 1.17 -0.51
CA GLN A 472 -23.16 0.84 -1.93
C GLN A 472 -24.41 1.35 -2.67
N VAL A 473 -25.61 1.17 -2.10
CA VAL A 473 -26.87 1.68 -2.67
C VAL A 473 -26.86 3.22 -2.75
N SER A 474 -26.35 3.89 -1.72
CA SER A 474 -26.19 5.35 -1.67
C SER A 474 -25.24 5.87 -2.77
N LEU A 475 -24.04 5.29 -2.89
CA LEU A 475 -23.08 5.65 -3.93
C LEU A 475 -23.62 5.41 -5.35
N LEU A 476 -24.36 4.31 -5.56
CA LEU A 476 -25.03 4.02 -6.85
C LEU A 476 -26.13 5.05 -7.19
N ALA A 477 -26.80 5.62 -6.19
CA ALA A 477 -27.77 6.70 -6.40
C ALA A 477 -27.09 8.05 -6.68
N GLU A 478 -25.96 8.35 -6.03
CA GLU A 478 -25.13 9.52 -6.35
C GLU A 478 -24.61 9.45 -7.80
N LEU A 479 -24.05 8.30 -8.21
CA LEU A 479 -23.51 8.07 -9.57
C LEU A 479 -24.55 8.33 -10.68
N GLU A 480 -25.80 7.90 -10.50
CA GLU A 480 -26.85 8.15 -11.50
C GLU A 480 -27.16 9.65 -11.67
N SER A 481 -27.10 10.45 -10.59
CA SER A 481 -27.25 11.92 -10.66
C SER A 481 -26.10 12.57 -11.43
N GLU A 482 -24.88 12.03 -11.29
CA GLU A 482 -23.70 12.50 -12.01
C GLU A 482 -23.74 12.12 -13.49
N TYR A 483 -24.24 10.93 -13.83
CA TYR A 483 -24.45 10.51 -15.21
C TYR A 483 -25.42 11.44 -15.93
N GLN A 484 -26.51 11.82 -15.28
CA GLN A 484 -27.45 12.82 -15.81
C GLN A 484 -26.80 14.20 -15.97
N SER A 485 -25.90 14.58 -15.06
CA SER A 485 -25.14 15.84 -15.13
C SER A 485 -24.13 15.84 -16.30
N ILE A 486 -23.46 14.71 -16.55
CA ILE A 486 -22.60 14.51 -17.74
C ILE A 486 -23.43 14.57 -19.03
N GLU A 487 -24.60 13.91 -19.06
CA GLU A 487 -25.51 13.88 -20.21
C GLU A 487 -26.08 15.26 -20.57
N ALA A 488 -26.33 16.10 -19.55
CA ALA A 488 -26.79 17.47 -19.72
C ALA A 488 -25.69 18.44 -20.18
N HIS A 489 -24.40 18.09 -20.03
CA HIS A 489 -23.30 18.99 -20.37
C HIS A 489 -23.08 19.10 -21.89
N ALA A 490 -22.87 20.32 -22.40
CA ALA A 490 -22.77 20.60 -23.83
C ALA A 490 -21.68 19.77 -24.55
N SER A 491 -20.56 19.50 -23.88
CA SER A 491 -19.44 18.69 -24.39
C SER A 491 -19.79 17.21 -24.65
N PHE A 492 -20.87 16.68 -24.06
CA PHE A 492 -21.23 15.27 -24.18
C PHE A 492 -21.96 14.96 -25.50
N ALA A 493 -22.81 15.85 -25.99
CA ALA A 493 -23.72 15.58 -27.11
C ALA A 493 -23.00 15.11 -28.41
N GLY A 494 -21.81 15.66 -28.67
CA GLY A 494 -20.98 15.27 -29.82
C GLY A 494 -20.10 14.04 -29.59
N ASN A 495 -19.87 13.63 -28.33
CA ASN A 495 -18.84 12.65 -27.99
C ASN A 495 -19.42 11.21 -27.96
N SER A 496 -19.10 10.41 -28.98
CA SER A 496 -19.52 9.00 -29.05
C SER A 496 -18.81 8.10 -28.04
N ARG A 497 -17.54 8.36 -27.76
CA ARG A 497 -16.70 7.60 -26.81
C ARG A 497 -17.27 7.72 -25.39
N HIS A 498 -17.58 8.94 -24.97
CA HIS A 498 -18.18 9.22 -23.66
C HIS A 498 -19.58 8.60 -23.51
N ARG A 499 -20.41 8.62 -24.56
CA ARG A 499 -21.71 7.93 -24.56
C ARG A 499 -21.57 6.41 -24.38
N ILE A 500 -20.58 5.79 -25.00
CA ILE A 500 -20.32 4.35 -24.85
C ILE A 500 -19.83 4.05 -23.42
N LEU A 501 -18.88 4.83 -22.90
CA LEU A 501 -18.37 4.66 -21.54
C LEU A 501 -19.48 4.81 -20.50
N LEU A 502 -20.25 5.89 -20.55
CA LEU A 502 -21.35 6.14 -19.62
C LEU A 502 -22.42 5.05 -19.66
N SER A 503 -22.75 4.54 -20.86
CA SER A 503 -23.68 3.41 -21.02
C SER A 503 -23.15 2.12 -20.42
N ASN A 504 -21.84 1.87 -20.47
CA ASN A 504 -21.21 0.71 -19.87
C ASN A 504 -21.16 0.82 -18.34
N LEU A 505 -20.81 1.99 -17.80
CA LEU A 505 -20.82 2.29 -16.36
C LEU A 505 -22.22 2.08 -15.76
N ARG A 506 -23.22 2.82 -16.26
CA ARG A 506 -24.62 2.72 -15.81
C ARG A 506 -25.18 1.29 -15.90
N ARG A 507 -24.74 0.49 -16.89
CA ARG A 507 -25.11 -0.94 -17.01
C ARG A 507 -24.45 -1.83 -15.96
N GLY A 508 -23.18 -1.57 -15.62
CA GLY A 508 -22.50 -2.26 -14.52
C GLY A 508 -23.16 -1.95 -13.18
N ASP A 509 -23.44 -0.68 -12.95
CA ASP A 509 -24.07 -0.15 -11.73
C ASP A 509 -25.49 -0.69 -11.53
N SER A 510 -26.28 -0.78 -12.61
CA SER A 510 -27.62 -1.40 -12.57
C SER A 510 -27.55 -2.86 -12.08
N LYS A 511 -26.64 -3.65 -12.64
CA LYS A 511 -26.41 -5.06 -12.23
C LYS A 511 -25.85 -5.20 -10.81
N ARG A 512 -25.17 -4.18 -10.31
CA ARG A 512 -24.72 -4.12 -8.91
C ARG A 512 -25.86 -3.74 -7.97
N LYS A 513 -26.74 -2.82 -8.38
CA LYS A 513 -27.96 -2.46 -7.64
C LYS A 513 -28.91 -3.65 -7.47
N GLU A 514 -29.03 -4.49 -8.50
CA GLU A 514 -29.73 -5.79 -8.47
C GLU A 514 -29.19 -6.81 -7.43
N LEU A 515 -28.04 -6.55 -6.79
CA LEU A 515 -27.53 -7.37 -5.68
C LEU A 515 -28.18 -7.02 -4.34
N PHE A 516 -28.71 -5.80 -4.20
CA PHE A 516 -29.18 -5.23 -2.93
C PHE A 516 -30.69 -4.90 -2.95
N THR A 517 -31.35 -5.00 -4.10
CA THR A 517 -32.81 -4.96 -4.18
C THR A 517 -33.39 -6.34 -3.83
N THR A 518 -34.08 -6.43 -2.71
CA THR A 518 -34.92 -7.60 -2.38
C THR A 518 -36.03 -7.76 -3.40
N ASN A 519 -36.17 -8.96 -3.99
CA ASN A 519 -37.39 -9.33 -4.70
C ASN A 519 -38.53 -9.44 -3.68
N GLU A 520 -39.43 -8.45 -3.63
CA GLU A 520 -40.67 -8.54 -2.84
C GLU A 520 -41.68 -9.56 -3.43
N ASP A 521 -41.41 -10.08 -4.64
CA ASP A 521 -42.30 -10.99 -5.40
C ASP A 521 -42.05 -12.51 -5.15
N GLU A 522 -41.22 -12.91 -4.17
CA GLU A 522 -40.95 -14.32 -3.83
C GLU A 522 -41.41 -14.73 -2.40
N GLN A 523 -42.49 -14.12 -1.90
CA GLN A 523 -43.27 -14.60 -0.73
C GLN A 523 -44.73 -14.92 -1.11
#